data_AF-A0A4P8D371-F1
#
_entry.id   AF-A0A4P8D371-F1
#
_cell.length_a   1.000
_cell.length_b   1.000
_cell.length_c   1.000
_cell.angle_alpha   90.00
_cell.angle_beta   90.00
_cell.angle_gamma   90.00
#
_symmetry.space_group_name_H-M   'P 1'
#
loop_
_entity.id
_entity.type
_entity.pdbx_description
1 polymer ?
#
loop_
_entity_poly.entity_id
_entity_poly.type
_entity_poly.pdbx_seq_one_letter_code
_entity_poly.pdbx_strand_id
1 'polypeptide(L)'
;IHVWHMPALVEIFGDDSVLQFGGGTLGHPWGNAPGATANRVALEAVVQARNEGRNLAREGNDIIREAAKWSPELAVACELWKEIKFEFEAMDTV
;
A
#
# COMPACT_ATOMS: atom_id res chain seq x y z
N ILE A 1 -7.74 1.18 4.76
CA ILE A 1 -6.72 0.58 3.87
C ILE A 1 -5.35 0.61 4.55
N HIS A 2 -4.39 -0.17 4.03
CA HIS A 2 -3.00 -0.31 4.52
C HIS A 2 -2.06 -0.59 3.35
N VAL A 3 -0.73 -0.59 3.59
CA VAL A 3 0.32 -0.61 2.55
C VAL A 3 0.17 -1.69 1.48
N TRP A 4 -0.28 -2.91 1.82
CA TRP A 4 -0.53 -3.97 0.83
C TRP A 4 -1.63 -3.67 -0.19
N HIS A 5 -2.51 -2.70 0.08
CA HIS A 5 -3.51 -2.26 -0.88
C HIS A 5 -2.96 -1.24 -1.89
N MET A 6 -1.77 -0.67 -1.66
CA MET A 6 -1.25 0.45 -2.46
C MET A 6 -1.17 0.15 -3.97
N PRO A 7 -0.67 -1.02 -4.43
CA PRO A 7 -0.61 -1.32 -5.87
C PRO A 7 -1.98 -1.29 -6.54
N ALA A 8 -2.97 -1.96 -5.93
CA ALA A 8 -4.33 -2.00 -6.46
C ALA A 8 -5.00 -0.62 -6.44
N LEU A 9 -4.78 0.17 -5.39
CA LEU A 9 -5.33 1.53 -5.30
C LEU A 9 -4.79 2.46 -6.39
N VAL A 10 -3.49 2.41 -6.66
CA VAL A 10 -2.85 3.19 -7.73
C VAL A 10 -3.32 2.73 -9.11
N GLU A 11 -3.52 1.42 -9.30
CA GLU A 11 -4.05 0.85 -10.53
C GLU A 11 -5.51 1.25 -10.80
N ILE A 12 -6.36 1.22 -9.76
CA ILE A 12 -7.79 1.52 -9.88
C ILE A 12 -8.05 3.02 -10.05
N PHE A 13 -7.41 3.86 -9.23
CA PHE A 13 -7.78 5.28 -9.12
C PHE A 13 -6.83 6.23 -9.85
N GLY A 14 -5.60 5.80 -10.16
CA GLY A 14 -4.59 6.66 -10.79
C GLY A 14 -4.14 7.83 -9.90
N ASP A 15 -3.55 8.84 -10.54
CA ASP A 15 -2.84 9.94 -9.86
C ASP A 15 -3.78 10.97 -9.21
N ASP A 16 -4.93 11.24 -9.81
CA ASP A 16 -5.89 12.24 -9.35
C ASP A 16 -6.81 11.68 -8.25
N SER A 17 -6.20 11.14 -7.20
CA SER A 17 -6.89 10.48 -6.10
C SER A 17 -6.28 10.82 -4.73
N VAL A 18 -7.07 10.65 -3.66
CA VAL A 18 -6.60 10.77 -2.28
C VAL A 18 -6.74 9.43 -1.59
N LEU A 19 -5.61 8.81 -1.24
CA LEU A 19 -5.57 7.55 -0.52
C LEU A 19 -5.45 7.80 0.99
N GLN A 20 -6.55 7.63 1.73
CA GLN A 20 -6.59 7.94 3.16
C GLN A 20 -6.27 6.71 4.04
N PHE A 21 -5.17 6.80 4.80
CA PHE A 21 -4.72 5.75 5.72
C PHE A 21 -4.92 6.18 7.18
N GLY A 22 -6.15 6.09 7.69
CA GLY A 22 -6.44 6.37 9.12
C GLY A 22 -5.79 5.34 10.05
N GLY A 23 -6.46 4.21 10.25
CA GLY A 23 -5.90 3.08 11.02
C GLY A 23 -4.57 2.55 10.45
N GLY A 24 -4.38 2.63 9.13
CA GLY A 24 -3.13 2.27 8.44
C GLY A 24 -1.95 3.23 8.70
N THR A 25 -2.14 4.34 9.40
CA THR A 25 -1.06 5.22 9.89
C THR A 25 -0.95 5.15 11.40
N LEU A 26 -2.07 5.40 12.10
CA LEU A 26 -2.11 5.46 13.57
C LEU A 26 -1.83 4.12 14.24
N GLY A 27 -2.10 3.00 13.54
CA GLY A 27 -1.83 1.65 14.03
C GLY A 27 -0.39 1.18 13.82
N HIS A 28 0.51 2.00 13.27
CA HIS A 28 1.89 1.60 13.05
C HIS A 28 2.62 1.40 14.41
N PRO A 29 3.36 0.30 14.63
CA PRO A 29 3.97 -0.01 15.93
C PRO A 29 4.97 1.03 16.45
N TRP A 30 5.56 1.81 15.55
CA TRP A 30 6.51 2.88 15.89
C TRP A 30 5.88 4.28 15.92
N GLY A 31 4.55 4.37 15.91
CA GLY A 31 3.79 5.61 15.98
C GLY A 31 3.53 6.27 14.63
N ASN A 32 2.90 7.45 14.69
CA ASN A 32 2.25 8.09 13.54
C ASN A 32 3.22 8.49 12.43
N ALA A 33 4.37 9.08 12.78
CA ALA A 33 5.34 9.54 11.78
C ALA A 33 5.91 8.35 10.97
N PRO A 34 6.37 7.25 11.59
CA PRO A 34 6.72 6.03 10.86
C PRO A 34 5.58 5.44 10.03
N GLY A 35 4.34 5.44 10.55
CA GLY A 35 3.18 4.99 9.77
C GLY A 35 2.96 5.84 8.51
N ALA A 36 3.13 7.15 8.61
CA ALA A 36 3.03 8.06 7.46
C ALA A 36 4.19 7.83 6.47
N THR A 37 5.41 7.60 6.97
CA THR A 37 6.57 7.23 6.15
C THR A 37 6.32 5.94 5.39
N ALA A 38 5.81 4.89 6.03
CA ALA A 38 5.50 3.61 5.39
C ALA A 38 4.51 3.77 4.23
N ASN A 39 3.43 4.53 4.44
CA ASN A 39 2.44 4.81 3.39
C ASN A 39 3.05 5.63 2.24
N ARG A 40 3.90 6.62 2.54
CA ARG A 40 4.57 7.44 1.51
C ARG A 40 5.54 6.62 0.67
N VAL A 41 6.38 5.80 1.30
CA VAL A 41 7.34 4.93 0.62
C VAL A 41 6.62 3.92 -0.27
N ALA A 42 5.57 3.27 0.24
CA ALA A 42 4.77 2.33 -0.55
C ALA A 42 4.17 3.02 -1.80
N LEU A 43 3.62 4.22 -1.65
CA LEU A 43 3.04 4.97 -2.76
C LEU A 43 4.09 5.31 -3.82
N GLU A 44 5.21 5.91 -3.44
CA GLU A 44 6.25 6.32 -4.37
C GLU A 44 6.88 5.13 -5.11
N ALA A 45 7.13 4.02 -4.40
CA ALA A 45 7.65 2.80 -5.03
C ALA A 45 6.68 2.21 -6.07
N VAL A 46 5.38 2.21 -5.76
CA VAL A 46 4.33 1.74 -6.68
C VAL A 46 4.20 2.68 -7.89
N VAL A 47 4.23 3.99 -7.68
CA VAL A 47 4.16 4.99 -8.76
C VAL A 47 5.39 4.89 -9.66
N GLN A 48 6.59 4.75 -9.09
CA GLN A 48 7.81 4.54 -9.86
C GLN A 48 7.70 3.27 -10.72
N ALA A 49 7.35 2.14 -10.11
CA ALA A 49 7.19 0.87 -10.82
C ALA A 49 6.18 0.96 -11.97
N ARG A 50 5.04 1.61 -11.74
CA ARG A 50 4.03 1.87 -12.78
C ARG A 50 4.61 2.70 -13.92
N ASN A 51 5.33 3.78 -13.61
CA ASN A 51 5.94 4.67 -14.60
C ASN A 51 7.06 3.99 -15.39
N GLU A 52 7.72 2.99 -14.80
CA GLU A 52 8.68 2.09 -15.47
C GLU A 52 8.00 0.99 -16.32
N GLY A 53 6.67 0.98 -16.39
CA GLY A 53 5.88 0.05 -17.21
C GLY A 53 5.61 -1.30 -16.56
N ARG A 54 5.83 -1.46 -15.25
CA ARG A 54 5.51 -2.70 -14.53
C ARG A 54 4.00 -2.90 -14.39
N ASN A 55 3.57 -4.16 -14.36
CA ASN A 55 2.16 -4.52 -14.21
C ASN A 55 1.79 -4.60 -12.72
N LEU A 56 1.09 -3.59 -12.21
CA LEU A 56 0.76 -3.52 -10.77
C LEU A 56 -0.13 -4.67 -10.27
N ALA A 57 -1.11 -5.12 -11.06
CA ALA A 57 -1.97 -6.26 -10.69
C ALA A 57 -1.18 -7.56 -10.46
N ARG A 58 -0.07 -7.76 -11.20
CA ARG A 58 0.74 -8.98 -11.11
C ARG A 58 1.94 -8.84 -10.19
N GLU A 59 2.58 -7.67 -10.22
CA GLU A 59 3.88 -7.43 -9.60
C GLU A 59 3.80 -6.59 -8.30
N GLY A 60 2.60 -6.11 -7.95
CA GLY A 60 2.38 -5.19 -6.83
C GLY A 60 2.97 -5.64 -5.50
N ASN A 61 2.77 -6.91 -5.14
CA ASN A 61 3.32 -7.45 -3.89
C ASN A 61 4.85 -7.46 -3.89
N ASP A 62 5.48 -7.75 -5.02
CA ASP A 62 6.94 -7.79 -5.12
C ASP A 62 7.52 -6.38 -5.09
N ILE A 63 6.86 -5.40 -5.71
CA ILE A 63 7.23 -3.98 -5.58
C ILE A 63 7.27 -3.54 -4.11
N ILE A 64 6.22 -3.86 -3.35
CA ILE A 64 6.14 -3.54 -1.91
C ILE A 64 7.24 -4.25 -1.13
N ARG A 65 7.51 -5.54 -1.42
CA ARG A 65 8.59 -6.30 -0.77
C ARG A 65 9.98 -5.73 -1.08
N GLU A 66 10.24 -5.34 -2.32
CA GLU A 66 11.51 -4.71 -2.69
C GLU A 66 11.70 -3.36 -1.98
N ALA A 67 10.64 -2.56 -1.88
CA ALA A 67 10.67 -1.29 -1.14
C ALA A 67 10.93 -1.51 0.38
N ALA A 68 10.31 -2.55 0.95
CA ALA A 68 10.49 -2.91 2.37
C ALA A 68 11.93 -3.32 2.72
N LYS A 69 12.75 -3.75 1.74
CA LYS A 69 14.17 -4.08 2.01
C LYS A 69 15.00 -2.87 2.44
N TRP A 70 14.63 -1.67 2.02
CA TRP A 70 15.36 -0.44 2.32
C TRP A 70 14.57 0.59 3.15
N SER A 71 13.26 0.39 3.36
CA SER A 71 12.46 1.15 4.32
C SER A 71 12.02 0.28 5.51
N PRO A 72 12.65 0.45 6.69
CA PRO A 72 12.26 -0.26 7.90
C PRO A 72 10.81 0.00 8.33
N GLU A 73 10.31 1.23 8.16
CA GLU A 73 8.92 1.59 8.47
C GLU A 73 7.95 0.81 7.59
N LEU A 74 8.23 0.72 6.28
CA LEU A 74 7.41 -0.08 5.38
C LEU A 74 7.50 -1.58 5.74
N ALA A 75 8.68 -2.09 6.08
CA ALA A 75 8.82 -3.49 6.49
C ALA A 75 7.94 -3.85 7.70
N VAL A 76 7.91 -2.98 8.71
CA VAL A 76 7.08 -3.19 9.90
C VAL A 76 5.58 -3.10 9.57
N ALA A 77 5.18 -2.12 8.77
CA ALA A 77 3.81 -2.01 8.26
C ALA A 77 3.40 -3.28 7.48
N CYS A 78 4.28 -3.78 6.62
CA CYS A 78 4.06 -5.00 5.85
C CYS A 78 3.82 -6.21 6.75
N GLU A 79 4.66 -6.42 7.76
CA GLU A 79 4.49 -7.54 8.70
C GLU A 79 3.20 -7.45 9.51
N LEU A 80 2.81 -6.24 9.95
CA LEU A 80 1.62 -6.05 10.76
C LEU A 80 0.32 -6.38 10.01
N TRP A 81 0.23 -6.01 8.72
CA TRP A 81 -1.04 -6.05 7.97
C TRP A 81 -1.09 -7.14 6.89
N LYS A 82 -0.09 -8.03 6.76
CA LYS A 82 0.01 -9.01 5.66
C LYS A 82 -1.17 -9.97 5.51
N GLU A 83 -1.83 -10.34 6.61
CA GLU A 83 -2.97 -11.26 6.59
C GLU A 83 -4.33 -10.54 6.50
N ILE A 84 -4.34 -9.20 6.56
CA ILE A 84 -5.60 -8.45 6.62
C ILE A 84 -6.14 -8.26 5.21
N LYS A 85 -7.32 -8.81 4.96
CA LYS A 85 -8.10 -8.67 3.72
C LYS A 85 -9.57 -8.47 4.04
N PHE A 86 -10.29 -7.85 3.12
CA PHE A 86 -11.73 -7.64 3.23
C PHE A 86 -12.39 -8.26 1.99
N GLU A 87 -12.89 -9.48 2.14
CA GLU A 87 -13.50 -10.27 1.06
C GLU A 87 -14.97 -10.55 1.43
N PHE A 88 -15.87 -9.75 0.88
CA PHE A 88 -17.32 -9.83 1.11
C PHE A 88 -18.06 -9.63 -0.21
N GLU A 89 -19.27 -10.17 -0.32
CA GLU A 89 -20.15 -9.93 -1.45
C GLU A 89 -20.62 -8.47 -1.48
N ALA A 90 -20.55 -7.82 -2.64
CA ALA A 90 -21.06 -6.47 -2.82
C ALA A 90 -22.59 -6.49 -2.94
N MET A 91 -23.28 -5.70 -2.12
CA MET A 91 -24.75 -5.64 -2.12
C MET A 91 -25.33 -4.88 -3.32
N ASP A 92 -24.59 -3.89 -3.83
CA ASP A 92 -24.97 -3.08 -4.97
C ASP A 92 -24.12 -3.48 -6.19
N THR A 93 -24.76 -4.06 -7.19
CA THR A 93 -24.13 -4.59 -8.41
C THR A 93 -24.88 -4.05 -9.64
N VAL A 94 -24.20 -4.01 -10.80
CA VAL A 94 -24.75 -3.52 -12.09
C VAL A 94 -25.97 -4.31 -12.55
#